data_AF-A0A7S3N0G9-F1
#
_entry.id   AF-A0A7S3N0G9-F1
#
_cell.length_a   1.000
_cell.length_b   1.000
_cell.length_c   1.000
_cell.angle_alpha   90.00
_cell.angle_beta   90.00
_cell.angle_gamma   90.00
#
_symmetry.space_group_name_H-M   'P 1'
#
loop_
_entity.id
_entity.type
_entity.pdbx_description
1 polymer ?
#
loop_
_entity_poly.entity_id
_entity_poly.type
_entity_poly.pdbx_seq_one_letter_code
_entity_poly.pdbx_strand_id
1 'polypeptide(L)'
;MNDFKINTNFPTIKRETIKRIIKLINLQKFESSTSNNDLDLAGFVEFVMQMAYVLYNRLDKVSVFLPLFFRYMKDVSFESPKPMFQRLFEDPQATSIGDPEVIKELQRKVNTDPSYVLPPGFVKFPTFDVKETFEAPEETSEAHKVCTEVLDDLFAEIFGNHYLYPKVRYERRWGVKPDIFQ
;
A
#
# COMPACT_ATOMS: atom_id res chain seq x y z
N MET A 1 17.88 -23.52 -3.66
CA MET A 1 17.01 -22.64 -2.84
C MET A 1 17.74 -22.45 -1.53
N ASN A 2 18.24 -21.24 -1.24
CA ASN A 2 18.88 -20.97 0.05
C ASN A 2 17.77 -20.83 1.11
N ASP A 3 17.91 -21.57 2.21
CA ASP A 3 16.98 -21.54 3.33
C ASP A 3 16.89 -20.12 3.91
N PHE A 4 15.72 -19.51 3.78
CA PHE A 4 15.39 -18.21 4.32
C PHE A 4 15.44 -18.25 5.86
N LYS A 5 16.33 -17.46 6.48
CA LYS A 5 16.47 -17.38 7.94
C LYS A 5 15.96 -16.05 8.46
N ILE A 6 14.77 -16.07 9.05
CA ILE A 6 14.17 -14.91 9.74
C ILE A 6 14.96 -14.63 11.02
N ASN A 7 15.50 -13.42 11.17
CA ASN A 7 16.14 -13.01 12.41
C ASN A 7 15.08 -12.60 13.43
N THR A 8 14.99 -13.32 14.55
CA THR A 8 13.91 -13.20 15.54
C THR A 8 14.18 -12.16 16.63
N ASN A 9 15.39 -11.60 16.70
CA ASN A 9 15.82 -10.75 17.82
C ASN A 9 15.80 -9.25 17.49
N PHE A 10 14.62 -8.65 17.36
CA PHE A 10 14.47 -7.20 17.20
C PHE A 10 13.82 -6.54 18.43
N PRO A 11 14.59 -5.91 19.33
CA PRO A 11 14.05 -5.15 20.45
C PRO A 11 13.75 -3.71 20.00
N THR A 12 12.47 -3.37 19.83
CA THR A 12 11.95 -2.04 19.40
C THR A 12 12.38 -1.57 17.99
N ILE A 13 11.40 -1.25 17.14
CA ILE A 13 11.64 -0.72 15.79
C ILE A 13 12.11 0.73 15.92
N LYS A 14 13.42 0.94 15.89
CA LYS A 14 14.02 2.28 15.73
C LYS A 14 14.44 2.45 14.27
N ARG A 15 14.62 3.70 13.83
CA ARG A 15 15.18 4.03 12.51
C ARG A 15 16.46 3.25 12.22
N GLU A 16 17.29 3.06 13.25
CA GLU A 16 18.54 2.28 13.16
C GLU A 16 18.30 0.77 12.97
N THR A 17 17.20 0.22 13.47
CA THR A 17 16.80 -1.18 13.24
C THR A 17 16.43 -1.40 11.77
N ILE A 18 15.68 -0.47 11.17
CA ILE A 18 15.31 -0.49 9.75
C ILE A 18 16.57 -0.41 8.88
N LYS A 19 17.49 0.52 9.18
CA LYS A 19 18.78 0.62 8.48
C LYS A 19 19.61 -0.66 8.59
N ARG A 20 19.60 -1.33 9.75
CA ARG A 20 20.29 -2.62 9.94
C ARG A 20 19.66 -3.73 9.11
N ILE A 21 18.34 -3.80 9.03
CA ILE A 21 17.62 -4.76 8.19
C ILE A 21 18.01 -4.57 6.72
N ILE A 22 17.94 -3.34 6.21
CA ILE A 22 18.35 -3.00 4.83
C ILE A 22 19.80 -3.41 4.57
N LYS A 23 20.70 -3.09 5.51
CA LYS A 23 22.12 -3.46 5.40
C LYS A 23 22.32 -4.98 5.41
N LEU A 24 21.58 -5.73 6.22
CA LEU A 24 21.67 -7.19 6.27
C LEU A 24 21.19 -7.86 4.98
N ILE A 25 20.09 -7.35 4.40
CA ILE A 25 19.56 -7.81 3.10
C ILE A 25 20.62 -7.59 2.00
N ASN A 26 21.22 -6.39 1.97
CA ASN A 26 22.25 -6.07 0.99
C ASN A 26 23.55 -6.87 1.20
N LEU A 27 23.89 -7.25 2.44
CA LEU A 27 25.05 -8.09 2.75
C LEU A 27 24.85 -9.57 2.39
N GLN A 28 23.61 -10.07 2.39
CA GLN A 28 23.33 -11.44 1.92
C GLN A 28 23.48 -11.57 0.40
N LYS A 29 23.37 -10.46 -0.33
CA LYS A 29 23.64 -10.36 -1.75
C LYS A 29 25.07 -9.90 -1.98
N PHE A 30 26.00 -10.84 -1.78
CA PHE A 30 27.37 -10.69 -2.27
C PHE A 30 27.33 -10.61 -3.79
N GLU A 31 27.22 -9.38 -4.31
CA GLU A 31 27.72 -8.85 -5.58
C GLU A 31 26.85 -7.67 -6.02
N SER A 32 27.49 -6.49 -6.16
CA SER A 32 27.05 -5.36 -7.00
C SER A 32 25.98 -4.34 -6.50
N SER A 33 25.91 -3.99 -5.21
CA SER A 33 25.25 -2.72 -4.82
C SER A 33 26.28 -1.60 -4.57
N THR A 34 26.35 -0.63 -5.48
CA THR A 34 27.28 0.52 -5.43
C THR A 34 26.89 1.53 -4.33
N SER A 35 25.78 1.31 -3.64
CA SER A 35 25.28 2.13 -2.54
C SER A 35 24.58 1.21 -1.52
N ASN A 36 25.00 1.29 -0.24
CA ASN A 36 24.47 0.44 0.85
C ASN A 36 22.99 0.71 1.20
N ASN A 37 22.37 1.72 0.59
CA ASN A 37 21.01 2.16 0.90
C ASN A 37 19.98 1.81 -0.17
N ASP A 38 20.41 1.33 -1.34
CA ASP A 38 19.52 0.95 -2.41
C ASP A 38 19.18 -0.54 -2.30
N LEU A 39 17.91 -0.88 -2.44
CA LEU A 39 17.42 -2.26 -2.48
C LEU A 39 17.14 -2.63 -3.94
N ASP A 40 17.49 -3.85 -4.34
CA ASP A 40 17.00 -4.44 -5.59
C ASP A 40 15.61 -5.08 -5.35
N LEU A 41 14.98 -5.59 -6.42
CA LEU A 41 13.63 -6.17 -6.36
C LEU A 41 13.51 -7.26 -5.28
N ALA A 42 14.42 -8.23 -5.30
CA ALA A 42 14.39 -9.31 -4.32
C ALA A 42 14.70 -8.82 -2.90
N GLY A 43 15.54 -7.78 -2.74
CA GLY A 43 15.86 -7.19 -1.44
C GLY A 43 14.70 -6.39 -0.87
N PHE A 44 13.91 -5.74 -1.73
CA PHE A 44 12.67 -5.08 -1.33
C PHE A 44 11.63 -6.10 -0.82
N VAL A 45 11.45 -7.22 -1.53
CA VAL A 45 10.52 -8.28 -1.08
C VAL A 45 10.95 -8.84 0.28
N GLU A 46 12.25 -9.10 0.48
CA GLU A 46 12.79 -9.53 1.75
C GLU A 46 12.62 -8.48 2.86
N PHE A 47 12.80 -7.20 2.53
CA PHE A 47 12.57 -6.09 3.46
C PHE A 47 11.11 -6.05 3.92
N VAL A 48 10.16 -6.16 2.99
CA VAL A 48 8.74 -6.13 3.35
C VAL A 48 8.35 -7.37 4.17
N MET A 49 8.87 -8.55 3.85
CA MET A 49 8.64 -9.76 4.66
C MET A 49 9.20 -9.62 6.08
N GLN A 50 10.41 -9.08 6.22
CA GLN A 50 11.01 -8.84 7.53
C GLN A 50 10.24 -7.78 8.33
N MET A 51 9.77 -6.71 7.69
CA MET A 51 8.89 -5.73 8.31
C MET A 51 7.58 -6.37 8.75
N ALA A 52 6.91 -7.12 7.86
CA ALA A 52 5.69 -7.85 8.18
C ALA A 52 5.86 -8.79 9.38
N TYR A 53 6.95 -9.54 9.45
CA TYR A 53 7.25 -10.43 10.57
C TYR A 53 7.48 -9.66 11.89
N VAL A 54 8.28 -8.59 11.85
CA VAL A 54 8.55 -7.78 13.05
C VAL A 54 7.29 -7.09 13.55
N LEU A 55 6.42 -6.65 12.63
CA LEU A 55 5.14 -6.04 12.95
C LEU A 55 4.12 -7.08 13.43
N TYR A 56 4.11 -8.29 12.87
CA TYR A 56 3.16 -9.35 13.23
C TYR A 56 3.24 -9.71 14.72
N ASN A 57 4.46 -9.72 15.27
CA ASN A 57 4.68 -10.00 16.68
C ASN A 57 4.41 -8.79 17.61
N ARG A 58 4.08 -7.61 17.08
CA ARG A 58 4.04 -6.36 17.87
C ARG A 58 2.82 -5.48 17.62
N LEU A 59 2.08 -5.69 16.55
CA LEU A 59 0.89 -4.94 16.19
C LEU A 59 -0.28 -5.91 16.03
N ASP A 60 -1.33 -5.72 16.83
CA ASP A 60 -2.58 -6.49 16.72
C ASP A 60 -3.30 -6.30 15.37
N LYS A 61 -2.80 -5.37 14.52
CA LYS A 61 -3.47 -4.86 13.32
C LYS A 61 -2.62 -4.98 12.03
N VAL A 62 -1.73 -5.98 11.93
CA VAL A 62 -0.84 -6.13 10.75
C VAL A 62 -1.57 -6.30 9.42
N SER A 63 -2.72 -6.99 9.42
CA SER A 63 -3.57 -7.16 8.24
C SER A 63 -4.13 -5.85 7.70
N VAL A 64 -4.20 -4.81 8.53
CA VAL A 64 -4.63 -3.45 8.14
C VAL A 64 -3.40 -2.60 7.79
N PHE A 65 -2.36 -2.66 8.62
CA PHE A 65 -1.15 -1.89 8.42
C PHE A 65 -0.45 -2.21 7.09
N LEU A 66 -0.30 -3.48 6.73
CA LEU A 66 0.45 -3.86 5.53
C LEU A 66 -0.18 -3.33 4.23
N PRO A 67 -1.48 -3.52 3.95
CA PRO A 67 -2.12 -2.92 2.77
C PRO A 67 -1.95 -1.39 2.71
N LEU A 68 -2.08 -0.70 3.84
CA LEU A 68 -1.92 0.76 3.91
C LEU A 68 -0.47 1.19 3.70
N PHE A 69 0.48 0.47 4.29
CA PHE A 69 1.91 0.69 4.08
C PHE A 69 2.28 0.50 2.61
N PHE A 70 1.77 -0.56 1.96
CA PHE A 70 1.98 -0.77 0.53
C PHE A 70 1.38 0.34 -0.33
N ARG A 71 0.15 0.80 0.00
CA ARG A 71 -0.47 1.96 -0.67
C ARG A 71 0.39 3.21 -0.53
N TYR A 72 0.82 3.54 0.69
CA TYR A 72 1.67 4.69 0.95
C TYR A 72 3.00 4.61 0.19
N MET A 73 3.66 3.44 0.22
CA MET A 73 4.90 3.21 -0.53
C MET A 73 4.72 3.36 -2.04
N LYS A 74 3.57 2.91 -2.56
CA LYS A 74 3.18 3.09 -3.96
C LYS A 74 2.99 4.58 -4.30
N ASP A 75 2.23 5.31 -3.49
CA ASP A 75 1.93 6.73 -3.73
C ASP A 75 3.24 7.57 -3.70
N VAL A 76 4.09 7.37 -2.69
CA VAL A 76 5.41 8.02 -2.58
C VAL A 76 6.34 7.64 -3.75
N SER A 77 6.26 6.39 -4.23
CA SER A 77 7.02 5.92 -5.39
C SER A 77 6.63 6.67 -6.67
N PHE A 78 5.33 6.89 -6.89
CA PHE A 78 4.82 7.62 -8.07
C PHE A 78 5.03 9.13 -7.99
N GLU A 79 5.01 9.72 -6.79
CA GLU A 79 5.25 11.16 -6.59
C GLU A 79 6.75 11.53 -6.60
N SER A 80 7.63 10.55 -6.40
CA SER A 80 9.07 10.78 -6.40
C SER A 80 9.59 11.13 -7.80
N PRO A 81 10.39 12.21 -7.96
CA PRO A 81 11.02 12.58 -9.23
C PRO A 81 12.10 11.58 -9.67
N LYS A 82 12.55 10.71 -8.74
CA LYS A 82 13.42 9.58 -9.04
C LYS A 82 12.56 8.32 -9.10
N PRO A 83 12.73 7.45 -10.12
CA PRO A 83 12.01 6.19 -10.21
C PRO A 83 12.46 5.24 -9.09
N MET A 84 11.84 5.35 -7.92
CA MET A 84 12.08 4.48 -6.78
C MET A 84 11.05 3.37 -6.81
N PHE A 85 11.42 2.17 -7.25
CA PHE A 85 10.54 0.99 -7.20
C PHE A 85 9.21 1.13 -7.96
N GLN A 86 9.07 2.09 -8.89
CA GLN A 86 7.83 2.24 -9.67
C GLN A 86 7.49 0.94 -10.42
N ARG A 87 8.50 0.27 -10.99
CA ARG A 87 8.41 -1.05 -11.64
C ARG A 87 7.84 -2.18 -10.76
N LEU A 88 7.90 -2.03 -9.44
CA LEU A 88 7.36 -3.00 -8.48
C LEU A 88 5.85 -2.88 -8.31
N PHE A 89 5.32 -1.68 -8.59
CA PHE A 89 3.90 -1.35 -8.47
C PHE A 89 3.22 -1.21 -9.84
N GLU A 90 4.01 -1.10 -10.90
CA GLU A 90 3.56 -1.18 -12.29
C GLU A 90 3.20 -2.63 -12.64
N ASP A 91 2.11 -2.81 -13.36
CA ASP A 91 1.79 -4.09 -13.98
C ASP A 91 2.90 -4.36 -15.03
N PRO A 92 3.59 -5.51 -15.00
CA PRO A 92 4.60 -5.85 -16.00
C PRO A 92 4.05 -5.90 -17.44
N GLN A 93 2.72 -5.94 -17.59
CA GLN A 93 2.00 -5.81 -18.86
C GLN A 93 1.51 -4.37 -19.15
N ALA A 94 1.59 -3.45 -18.18
CA ALA A 94 1.25 -2.05 -18.41
C ALA A 94 2.34 -1.40 -19.26
N THR A 95 2.03 -1.22 -20.53
CA THR A 95 2.84 -0.39 -21.40
C THR A 95 2.69 1.05 -20.90
N SER A 96 3.81 1.67 -20.52
CA SER A 96 3.87 3.05 -20.03
C SER A 96 3.64 4.04 -21.19
N ILE A 97 2.48 3.93 -21.83
CA ILE A 97 2.07 4.68 -23.02
C ILE A 97 0.91 5.57 -22.62
N GLY A 98 1.20 6.78 -22.16
CA GLY A 98 0.16 7.76 -21.85
C GLY A 98 0.63 8.75 -20.79
N ASP A 99 0.11 9.97 -20.87
CA ASP A 99 0.34 10.98 -19.85
C ASP A 99 -0.35 10.55 -18.54
N PRO A 100 0.39 10.38 -17.43
CA PRO A 100 -0.17 10.00 -16.14
C PRO A 100 -1.28 10.95 -15.65
N GLU A 101 -1.19 12.24 -15.99
CA GLU A 101 -2.22 13.23 -15.63
C GLU A 101 -3.54 12.93 -16.36
N VAL A 102 -3.47 12.58 -17.64
CA VAL A 102 -4.63 12.23 -18.47
C VAL A 102 -5.28 10.94 -17.95
N ILE A 103 -4.49 9.94 -17.59
CA ILE A 103 -5.01 8.68 -17.01
C ILE A 103 -5.74 8.96 -15.69
N LYS A 104 -5.15 9.79 -14.82
CA LYS A 104 -5.76 10.18 -13.53
C LYS A 104 -7.07 10.91 -13.72
N GLU A 105 -7.15 11.83 -14.70
CA GLU A 105 -8.37 12.57 -14.98
C GLU A 105 -9.46 11.69 -15.60
N LEU A 106 -9.09 10.80 -16.52
CA LEU A 106 -10.01 9.82 -17.11
C LEU A 106 -10.54 8.86 -16.04
N GLN A 107 -9.67 8.39 -15.15
CA GLN A 107 -10.07 7.55 -14.03
C GLN A 107 -11.05 8.27 -13.10
N ARG A 108 -10.83 9.57 -12.82
CA ARG A 108 -11.78 10.39 -12.06
C ARG A 108 -13.14 10.48 -12.75
N LYS A 109 -13.17 10.74 -14.06
CA LYS A 109 -14.41 10.85 -14.84
C LYS A 109 -15.19 9.54 -14.84
N VAL A 110 -14.53 8.41 -15.06
CA VAL A 110 -15.18 7.08 -15.09
C VAL A 110 -15.73 6.66 -13.71
N ASN A 111 -15.06 7.03 -12.61
CA ASN A 111 -15.56 6.73 -11.27
C ASN A 111 -16.66 7.70 -10.81
N THR A 112 -16.77 8.88 -11.42
CA THR A 112 -17.87 9.84 -11.17
C THR A 112 -19.11 9.47 -11.99
N ASP A 113 -18.91 9.09 -13.25
CA ASP A 113 -19.97 8.66 -14.16
C ASP A 113 -19.62 7.27 -14.77
N PRO A 114 -20.26 6.19 -14.29
CA PRO A 114 -20.06 4.85 -14.82
C PRO A 114 -20.38 4.72 -16.32
N SER A 115 -21.26 5.58 -16.85
CA SER A 115 -21.66 5.58 -18.26
C SER A 115 -20.70 6.34 -19.18
N TYR A 116 -19.69 7.04 -18.62
CA TYR A 116 -18.71 7.80 -19.38
C TYR A 116 -17.96 6.93 -20.40
N VAL A 117 -18.00 7.30 -21.68
CA VAL A 117 -17.26 6.61 -22.74
C VAL A 117 -15.84 7.13 -22.76
N LEU A 118 -14.86 6.22 -22.65
CA LEU A 118 -13.45 6.60 -22.72
C LEU A 118 -13.08 7.03 -24.15
N PRO A 119 -12.12 7.97 -24.30
CA PRO A 119 -11.57 8.29 -25.60
C PRO A 119 -10.94 7.07 -26.29
N PRO A 120 -10.80 7.08 -27.63
CA PRO A 120 -10.10 6.04 -28.37
C PRO A 120 -8.68 5.83 -27.81
N GLY A 121 -8.25 4.57 -27.71
CA GLY A 121 -6.95 4.21 -27.12
C GLY A 121 -6.93 4.05 -25.60
N PHE A 122 -8.08 4.05 -24.92
CA PHE A 122 -8.17 3.74 -23.49
C PHE A 122 -9.28 2.72 -23.17
N VAL A 123 -9.01 1.81 -22.24
CA VAL A 123 -9.96 0.78 -21.78
C VAL A 123 -10.20 0.87 -20.28
N LYS A 124 -11.45 0.61 -19.87
CA LYS A 124 -11.84 0.46 -18.46
C LYS A 124 -11.48 -0.94 -18.00
N PHE A 125 -10.93 -1.05 -16.80
CA PHE A 125 -10.75 -2.34 -16.15
C PHE A 125 -11.22 -2.27 -14.69
N PRO A 126 -11.79 -3.36 -14.13
CA PRO A 126 -12.14 -3.38 -12.73
C PRO A 126 -10.88 -3.36 -11.86
N THR A 127 -10.85 -2.48 -10.87
CA THR A 127 -9.81 -2.43 -9.84
C THR A 127 -10.45 -2.38 -8.46
N PHE A 128 -9.69 -2.73 -7.43
CA PHE A 128 -10.13 -2.65 -6.03
C PHE A 128 -9.30 -1.60 -5.32
N ASP A 129 -9.98 -0.58 -4.80
CA ASP A 129 -9.38 0.40 -3.90
C ASP A 129 -9.53 -0.12 -2.47
N VAL A 130 -8.45 -0.02 -1.71
CA VAL A 130 -8.38 -0.47 -0.33
C VAL A 130 -8.59 0.75 0.56
N LYS A 131 -9.73 0.80 1.23
CA LYS A 131 -10.03 1.85 2.21
C LYS A 131 -10.01 1.31 3.62
N GLU A 132 -9.44 2.12 4.50
CA GLU A 132 -9.58 1.95 5.93
C GLU A 132 -10.90 2.55 6.37
N THR A 133 -11.63 1.81 7.20
CA THR A 133 -12.92 2.21 7.76
C THR A 133 -12.93 1.87 9.25
N PHE A 134 -13.48 2.75 10.06
CA PHE A 134 -13.60 2.58 11.51
C PHE A 134 -15.08 2.48 11.86
N GLU A 135 -15.64 1.28 11.64
CA GLU A 135 -17.07 1.02 11.79
C GLU A 135 -17.33 0.23 13.07
N ALA A 136 -18.40 0.58 13.78
CA ALA A 136 -18.84 -0.16 14.97
C ALA A 136 -19.19 -1.63 14.65
N PRO A 137 -19.27 -2.53 15.65
CA PRO A 137 -19.68 -3.92 15.44
C PRO A 137 -21.11 -4.01 14.87
N GLU A 138 -21.32 -4.91 13.90
CA GLU A 138 -22.59 -5.01 13.17
C GLU A 138 -23.74 -5.50 14.06
N GLU A 139 -23.41 -6.28 15.10
CA GLU A 139 -24.35 -6.94 16.01
C GLU A 139 -24.96 -6.00 17.07
N THR A 140 -24.60 -4.72 17.06
CA THR A 140 -25.07 -3.73 18.03
C THR A 140 -26.28 -2.95 17.52
N SER A 141 -27.05 -2.35 18.43
CA SER A 141 -28.18 -1.51 18.03
C SER A 141 -27.70 -0.26 17.28
N GLU A 142 -28.51 0.27 16.36
CA GLU A 142 -28.15 1.46 15.57
C GLU A 142 -27.75 2.65 16.45
N ALA A 143 -28.46 2.88 17.56
CA ALA A 143 -28.10 3.92 18.52
C ALA A 143 -26.70 3.69 19.13
N HIS A 144 -26.35 2.43 19.43
CA HIS A 144 -25.04 2.10 19.95
C HIS A 144 -23.94 2.28 18.89
N LYS A 145 -24.21 1.91 17.62
CA LYS A 145 -23.28 2.15 16.50
C LYS A 145 -22.96 3.62 16.35
N VAL A 146 -23.97 4.47 16.26
CA VAL A 146 -23.81 5.92 16.12
C VAL A 146 -23.03 6.49 17.30
N CYS A 147 -23.38 6.13 18.54
CA CYS A 147 -22.64 6.60 19.71
C CYS A 147 -21.17 6.15 19.70
N THR A 148 -20.90 4.92 19.27
CA THR A 148 -19.56 4.34 19.19
C THR A 148 -18.72 5.06 18.13
N GLU A 149 -19.28 5.30 16.94
CA GLU A 149 -18.61 6.01 15.85
C GLU A 149 -18.34 7.47 16.21
N VAL A 150 -19.30 8.16 16.82
CA VAL A 150 -19.11 9.54 17.31
C VAL A 150 -18.04 9.63 18.39
N LEU A 151 -18.01 8.65 19.31
CA LEU A 151 -16.95 8.57 20.31
C LEU A 151 -15.58 8.33 19.66
N ASP A 152 -15.53 7.55 18.58
CA ASP A 152 -14.28 7.23 17.88
C ASP A 152 -13.75 8.44 17.14
N ASP A 153 -14.62 9.18 16.46
CA ASP A 153 -14.30 10.45 15.82
C ASP A 153 -13.74 11.45 16.84
N LEU A 154 -14.40 11.60 17.99
CA LEU A 154 -13.94 12.48 19.07
C LEU A 154 -12.58 12.04 19.62
N PHE A 155 -12.40 10.73 19.81
CA PHE A 155 -11.14 10.17 20.31
C PHE A 155 -10.00 10.38 19.30
N ALA A 156 -10.28 10.18 18.01
CA ALA A 156 -9.34 10.44 16.93
C ALA A 156 -8.98 11.92 16.83
N GLU A 157 -9.95 12.82 16.97
CA GLU A 157 -9.70 14.27 16.97
C GLU A 157 -8.80 14.70 18.14
N ILE A 158 -9.07 14.20 19.35
CA ILE A 158 -8.34 14.62 20.57
C ILE A 158 -6.95 13.98 20.64
N PHE A 159 -6.85 12.68 20.36
CA PHE A 159 -5.64 11.89 20.61
C PHE A 159 -4.85 11.57 19.33
N GLY A 160 -5.38 11.89 18.15
CA GLY A 160 -4.75 11.60 16.86
C GLY A 160 -4.75 10.11 16.48
N ASN A 161 -5.60 9.29 17.11
CA ASN A 161 -5.73 7.86 16.85
C ASN A 161 -7.16 7.38 17.10
N HIS A 162 -7.61 6.39 16.35
CA HIS A 162 -8.91 5.73 16.54
C HIS A 162 -8.82 4.66 17.64
N TYR A 163 -9.88 4.56 18.47
CA TYR A 163 -10.00 3.45 19.42
C TYR A 163 -10.63 2.22 18.76
N LEU A 164 -11.47 2.42 17.74
CA LEU A 164 -12.04 1.35 16.95
C LEU A 164 -10.96 0.57 16.20
N TYR A 165 -11.26 -0.72 15.96
CA TYR A 165 -10.41 -1.54 15.13
C TYR A 165 -10.66 -1.18 13.66
N PRO A 166 -9.62 -0.81 12.91
CA PRO A 166 -9.78 -0.54 11.50
C PRO A 166 -10.21 -1.81 10.78
N LYS A 167 -11.17 -1.64 9.89
CA LYS A 167 -11.63 -2.66 8.94
C LYS A 167 -11.15 -2.25 7.56
N VAL A 168 -10.64 -3.24 6.83
CA VAL A 168 -10.25 -3.06 5.43
C VAL A 168 -11.47 -3.32 4.57
N ARG A 169 -11.90 -2.29 3.84
CA ARG A 169 -12.99 -2.39 2.87
C ARG A 169 -12.42 -2.30 1.46
N TYR A 170 -12.73 -3.30 0.65
CA TYR A 170 -12.41 -3.31 -0.77
C TYR A 170 -13.55 -2.66 -1.53
N GLU A 171 -13.33 -1.47 -2.07
CA GLU A 171 -14.27 -0.79 -2.94
C GLU A 171 -13.93 -1.07 -4.39
N ARG A 172 -14.87 -1.63 -5.15
CA ARG A 172 -14.72 -1.77 -6.59
C ARG A 172 -14.71 -0.39 -7.23
N ARG A 173 -13.65 -0.09 -7.98
CA ARG A 173 -13.51 1.11 -8.80
C ARG A 173 -13.16 0.72 -10.23
N TRP A 174 -13.31 1.68 -11.14
CA TRP A 174 -12.83 1.53 -12.50
C TRP A 174 -11.43 2.12 -12.61
N GLY A 175 -10.48 1.30 -13.05
CA GLY A 175 -9.18 1.76 -13.54
C GLY A 175 -9.26 2.09 -15.02
N VAL A 176 -8.37 2.97 -15.48
CA VAL A 176 -8.20 3.32 -16.89
C VAL A 176 -6.78 3.00 -17.30
N LYS A 177 -6.61 2.28 -18.41
CA LYS A 177 -5.29 2.02 -19.00
C LYS A 177 -5.31 2.23 -20.51
N PRO A 178 -4.15 2.48 -21.12
CA PRO A 178 -4.02 2.57 -22.58
C PRO A 178 -4.40 1.24 -23.23
N ASP A 179 -5.07 1.32 -24.38
CA ASP A 179 -5.38 0.18 -25.25
C ASP A 179 -4.29 0.07 -26.31
N ILE A 180 -3.37 -0.88 -26.13
CA ILE A 180 -2.19 -1.04 -27.00
C ILE A 180 -2.46 -2.00 -28.18
N PHE A 181 -3.70 -2.46 -28.35
CA PHE A 181 -4.07 -3.48 -29.33
C PHE A 181 -5.14 -3.03 -30.35
N GLN A 182 -5.29 -1.72 -30.57
CA GLN A 182 -6.05 -1.17 -31.71
C GLN A 182 -5.14 -0.74 -32.86
#